data_AF-A0A2D7IZ49-F1
#
_entry.id   AF-A0A2D7IZ49-F1
#
_cell.length_a   1.000
_cell.length_b   1.000
_cell.length_c   1.000
_cell.angle_alpha   90.00
_cell.angle_beta   90.00
_cell.angle_gamma   90.00
#
_symmetry.space_group_name_H-M   'P 1'
#
loop_
_entity.id
_entity.type
_entity.pdbx_description
1 polymer ?
#
loop_
_entity_poly.entity_id
_entity_poly.type
_entity_poly.pdbx_seq_one_letter_code
_entity_poly.pdbx_strand_id
1 'polypeptide(L)'
;MFSVKSFLKPVLFAASLILPAHAQYGGPELRLFGAEHFSGQTASLYQSTQMMGFNQLGDSAESLRISGNGGWLVCQEAYFAGACLVARGDIDDLSSFGFSDTIASAMPLPSDVYFKHGTMYSRDPAGGYVFYAPDGYGSVMPSSSMLSSQTGYGNNSGYDSGYSNSGNNYGNNGNYGSGYPQPNDPYAQPYTGPQNPSLIVYSEEDYGGEAFGTNRNISRLGDYDFDNTIGSVEIVRGEWEFCSGWNYTGTCEILDADETRMRVHNLNNNITSIREVPRGTLARLAAEERAREEEERRLREEEERRLQAELAAAEMVIYEDSSYSGRARPVNESQSNLRPIQMNDNISSVLIRRGEWEFCADPNFSGRCVTVSADTPRMNVHNMNDNISSVRRLN
;
A
#
# COMPACT_ATOMS: atom_id res chain seq x y z
N MET A 1 -15.70 88.45 48.02
CA MET A 1 -14.47 87.66 47.79
C MET A 1 -14.89 86.30 47.25
N PHE A 2 -14.21 85.87 46.16
CA PHE A 2 -14.23 84.59 45.41
C PHE A 2 -14.74 83.34 46.19
N SER A 3 -15.33 82.27 45.63
CA SER A 3 -15.36 81.74 44.25
C SER A 3 -16.29 80.51 44.18
N VAL A 4 -16.83 80.27 42.99
CA VAL A 4 -17.07 78.97 42.31
C VAL A 4 -18.12 78.00 42.88
N LYS A 5 -19.21 77.86 42.10
CA LYS A 5 -20.16 76.74 42.10
C LYS A 5 -19.50 75.50 41.47
N SER A 6 -19.65 74.33 42.08
CA SER A 6 -19.42 73.04 41.41
C SER A 6 -20.53 72.06 41.82
N PHE A 7 -21.33 71.65 40.85
CA PHE A 7 -22.30 70.56 40.94
C PHE A 7 -21.62 69.28 40.44
N LEU A 8 -21.37 68.32 41.33
CA LEU A 8 -20.96 66.96 40.98
C LEU A 8 -22.21 66.08 40.86
N LYS A 9 -22.48 65.55 39.66
CA LYS A 9 -23.36 64.40 39.45
C LYS A 9 -22.54 63.11 39.58
N PRO A 10 -23.09 62.03 40.15
CA PRO A 10 -22.40 60.74 40.19
C PRO A 10 -22.48 60.06 38.83
N VAL A 11 -21.33 59.67 38.27
CA VAL A 11 -21.25 58.79 37.10
C VAL A 11 -21.02 57.37 37.63
N LEU A 12 -21.98 56.49 37.37
CA LEU A 12 -21.85 55.04 37.52
C LEU A 12 -20.79 54.54 36.54
N PHE A 13 -19.67 54.04 37.06
CA PHE A 13 -18.71 53.27 36.27
C PHE A 13 -19.24 51.84 36.13
N ALA A 14 -19.79 51.50 34.96
CA ALA A 14 -19.94 50.12 34.56
C ALA A 14 -18.55 49.54 34.28
N ALA A 15 -18.07 48.67 35.16
CA ALA A 15 -16.87 47.89 34.92
C ALA A 15 -17.13 46.93 33.75
N SER A 16 -16.76 47.36 32.55
CA SER A 16 -16.72 46.50 31.38
C SER A 16 -15.51 45.59 31.55
N LEU A 17 -15.73 44.33 31.88
CA LEU A 17 -14.73 43.28 31.70
C LEU A 17 -14.40 43.22 30.21
N ILE A 18 -13.32 43.89 29.81
CA ILE A 18 -12.74 43.73 28.48
C ILE A 18 -12.09 42.34 28.50
N LEU A 19 -12.85 41.34 28.07
CA LEU A 19 -12.24 40.10 27.60
C LEU A 19 -11.28 40.48 26.46
N PRO A 20 -10.03 39.97 26.45
CA PRO A 20 -9.14 40.19 25.32
C PRO A 20 -9.87 39.75 24.04
N ALA A 21 -9.83 40.61 23.02
CA ALA A 21 -10.56 40.49 21.75
C ALA A 21 -10.17 39.27 20.88
N HIS A 22 -9.49 38.27 21.44
CA HIS A 22 -8.94 37.12 20.74
C HIS A 22 -9.79 35.84 20.92
N ALA A 23 -10.81 35.86 21.79
CA ALA A 23 -11.73 34.73 21.98
C ALA A 23 -12.75 34.53 20.84
N GLN A 24 -12.57 35.19 19.68
CA GLN A 24 -13.52 35.18 18.56
C GLN A 24 -13.09 34.38 17.33
N TYR A 25 -11.90 33.77 17.32
CA TYR A 25 -11.47 32.87 16.24
C TYR A 25 -11.30 31.46 16.80
N GLY A 26 -12.20 30.54 16.42
CA GLY A 26 -12.19 29.14 16.86
C GLY A 26 -11.06 28.29 16.25
N GLY A 27 -9.83 28.81 16.25
CA GLY A 27 -8.62 28.08 15.86
C GLY A 27 -8.08 27.21 17.00
N PRO A 28 -7.15 26.28 16.70
CA PRO A 28 -6.56 25.41 17.72
C PRO A 28 -5.68 26.21 18.69
N GLU A 29 -5.83 25.97 19.99
CA GLU A 29 -4.88 26.43 21.02
C GLU A 29 -3.77 25.39 21.18
N LEU A 30 -2.51 25.83 21.17
CA LEU A 30 -1.37 25.03 21.63
C LEU A 30 -0.97 25.49 23.02
N ARG A 31 -0.97 24.57 23.98
CA ARG A 31 -0.49 24.82 25.34
C ARG A 31 0.79 24.04 25.58
N LEU A 32 1.88 24.74 25.84
CA LEU A 32 3.17 24.19 26.21
C LEU A 32 3.30 24.11 27.73
N PHE A 33 4.01 23.09 28.21
CA PHE A 33 4.23 22.79 29.62
C PHE A 33 5.72 22.60 29.88
N GLY A 34 6.23 23.20 30.94
CA GLY A 34 7.65 23.18 31.29
C GLY A 34 8.15 21.91 31.98
N ALA A 35 7.30 20.89 32.04
CA ALA A 35 7.65 19.56 32.52
C ALA A 35 6.80 18.51 31.77
N GLU A 36 7.26 17.27 31.78
CA GLU A 36 6.53 16.11 31.24
C GLU A 36 5.14 15.95 31.89
N HIS A 37 4.29 15.19 31.22
CA HIS A 37 2.93 14.84 31.64
C HIS A 37 2.06 16.07 32.00
N PHE A 38 2.23 17.15 31.24
CA PHE A 38 1.40 18.35 31.31
C PHE A 38 1.49 19.10 32.64
N SER A 39 2.70 19.23 33.18
CA SER A 39 2.97 19.86 34.47
C SER A 39 3.92 21.07 34.36
N GLY A 40 4.14 21.78 35.47
CA GLY A 40 5.07 22.91 35.51
C GLY A 40 4.51 24.25 35.00
N GLN A 41 5.40 25.14 34.59
CA GLN A 41 5.02 26.43 33.99
C GLN A 41 4.26 26.19 32.68
N THR A 42 3.33 27.07 32.32
CA THR A 42 2.54 26.93 31.10
C THR A 42 2.57 28.18 30.23
N ALA A 43 2.50 27.98 28.92
CA ALA A 43 2.33 29.03 27.92
C ALA A 43 1.31 28.58 26.86
N SER A 44 0.38 29.46 26.49
CA SER A 44 -0.64 29.18 25.47
C SER A 44 -0.40 30.04 24.24
N LEU A 45 -0.40 29.41 23.07
CA LEU A 45 -0.30 30.01 21.76
C LEU A 45 -1.63 29.82 21.01
N TYR A 46 -2.10 30.89 20.37
CA TYR A 46 -3.34 30.91 19.59
C TYR A 46 -3.10 31.24 18.11
N GLN A 47 -1.86 31.59 17.77
CA GLN A 47 -1.44 32.00 16.44
C GLN A 47 0.03 31.66 16.20
N SER A 48 0.47 31.82 14.95
CA SER A 48 1.86 31.64 14.57
C SER A 48 2.81 32.52 15.40
N THR A 49 3.81 31.87 15.99
CA THR A 49 4.89 32.48 16.76
C THR A 49 6.20 32.15 16.06
N GLN A 50 6.75 33.12 15.32
CA GLN A 50 7.95 32.94 14.50
C GLN A 50 9.24 32.85 15.33
N MET A 51 9.25 33.43 16.53
CA MET A 51 10.36 33.35 17.47
C MET A 51 9.77 33.23 18.87
N MET A 52 10.00 32.10 19.54
CA MET A 52 9.62 31.93 20.93
C MET A 52 10.60 32.67 21.83
N GLY A 53 10.07 33.33 22.85
CA GLY A 53 10.86 33.90 23.93
C GLY A 53 10.60 33.17 25.25
N PHE A 54 11.27 33.64 26.30
CA PHE A 54 11.15 33.08 27.65
C PHE A 54 9.70 32.95 28.15
N ASN A 55 8.84 33.91 27.80
CA ASN A 55 7.43 33.92 28.24
C ASN A 55 6.56 32.89 27.48
N GLN A 56 7.07 32.29 26.42
CA GLN A 56 6.40 31.29 25.59
C GLN A 56 6.92 29.86 25.83
N LEU A 57 7.81 29.64 26.80
CA LEU A 57 8.42 28.34 27.10
C LEU A 57 9.17 27.70 25.91
N GLY A 58 9.78 28.50 25.04
CA GLY A 58 10.40 27.96 23.83
C GLY A 58 11.42 26.85 24.09
N ASP A 59 12.54 27.21 24.69
CA ASP A 59 13.64 26.32 25.10
C ASP A 59 13.41 25.69 26.48
N SER A 60 12.16 25.54 26.90
CA SER A 60 11.82 24.99 28.21
C SER A 60 10.59 24.08 28.18
N ALA A 61 10.05 23.78 27.00
CA ALA A 61 8.85 22.96 26.86
C ALA A 61 9.21 21.47 26.83
N GLU A 62 8.49 20.69 27.63
CA GLU A 62 8.70 19.26 27.82
C GLU A 62 7.44 18.43 27.51
N SER A 63 6.27 19.05 27.50
CA SER A 63 5.03 18.44 26.98
C SER A 63 4.12 19.50 26.35
N LEU A 64 3.18 19.07 25.49
CA LEU A 64 2.23 19.97 24.84
C LEU A 64 0.81 19.40 24.78
N ARG A 65 -0.19 20.28 24.81
CA ARG A 65 -1.59 19.95 24.54
C ARG A 65 -2.18 20.79 23.44
N ILE A 66 -3.08 20.19 22.69
CA ILE A 66 -3.84 20.87 21.64
C ILE A 66 -5.31 20.86 22.01
N SER A 67 -5.93 22.03 21.99
CA SER A 67 -7.37 22.20 22.24
C SER A 67 -8.04 22.85 21.04
N GLY A 68 -9.29 22.47 20.75
CA GLY A 68 -10.00 22.92 19.55
C GLY A 68 -9.72 22.05 18.31
N ASN A 69 -10.26 22.45 17.16
CA ASN A 69 -10.11 21.70 15.92
C ASN A 69 -8.86 22.14 15.16
N GLY A 70 -7.98 21.20 14.83
CA GLY A 70 -6.78 21.44 14.04
C GLY A 70 -5.53 20.79 14.64
N GLY A 71 -4.37 21.24 14.20
CA GLY A 71 -3.09 20.83 14.76
C GLY A 71 -2.13 22.01 14.80
N TRP A 72 -0.91 21.75 15.22
CA TRP A 72 0.20 22.67 15.26
C TRP A 72 1.43 22.06 14.60
N LEU A 73 2.24 22.91 13.99
CA LEU A 73 3.60 22.60 13.58
C LEU A 73 4.52 23.29 14.58
N VAL A 74 5.33 22.54 15.31
CA VAL A 74 6.33 23.07 16.25
C VAL A 74 7.72 22.78 15.71
N CYS A 75 8.62 23.77 15.70
CA CYS A 75 9.90 23.67 15.02
C CYS A 75 11.06 24.01 15.94
N GLN A 76 12.20 23.33 15.74
CA GLN A 76 13.40 23.52 16.55
C GLN A 76 14.16 24.82 16.24
N GLU A 77 13.87 25.46 15.11
CA GLU A 77 14.45 26.75 14.77
C GLU A 77 13.39 27.84 14.63
N ALA A 78 13.85 29.08 14.71
CA ALA A 78 13.04 30.25 14.45
C ALA A 78 12.51 30.24 13.01
N TYR A 79 11.44 30.98 12.76
CA TYR A 79 10.83 31.17 11.43
C TYR A 79 10.41 29.86 10.75
N PHE A 80 10.00 28.86 11.54
CA PHE A 80 9.51 27.55 11.07
C PHE A 80 10.54 26.76 10.26
N ALA A 81 11.82 26.92 10.63
CA ALA A 81 12.95 26.23 10.04
C ALA A 81 13.39 25.04 10.90
N GLY A 82 14.42 24.33 10.44
CA GLY A 82 14.93 23.12 11.11
C GLY A 82 13.90 22.00 11.12
N ALA A 83 14.10 21.01 12.01
CA ALA A 83 13.13 19.95 12.18
C ALA A 83 11.83 20.52 12.77
N CYS A 84 10.71 20.22 12.12
CA CYS A 84 9.37 20.58 12.55
C CYS A 84 8.54 19.33 12.81
N LEU A 85 8.01 19.24 14.02
CA LEU A 85 7.13 18.19 14.49
C LEU A 85 5.67 18.57 14.24
N VAL A 86 4.95 17.66 13.58
CA VAL A 86 3.52 17.77 13.36
C VAL A 86 2.77 17.28 14.61
N ALA A 87 2.11 18.20 15.30
CA ALA A 87 1.31 17.92 16.49
C ALA A 87 -0.18 18.01 16.13
N ARG A 88 -0.89 16.88 16.05
CA ARG A 88 -2.36 16.84 15.87
C ARG A 88 -3.10 16.38 17.12
N GLY A 89 -2.37 15.98 18.15
CA GLY A 89 -2.87 15.59 19.46
C GLY A 89 -1.89 16.02 20.55
N ASP A 90 -2.26 15.71 21.80
CA ASP A 90 -1.43 15.96 22.96
C ASP A 90 -0.16 15.10 22.92
N ILE A 91 0.97 15.66 23.33
CA ILE A 91 2.25 14.95 23.51
C ILE A 91 2.63 15.12 24.98
N ASP A 92 2.62 14.01 25.72
CA ASP A 92 2.91 14.01 27.15
C ASP A 92 4.40 14.00 27.47
N ASP A 93 5.25 13.63 26.52
CA ASP A 93 6.71 13.63 26.63
C ASP A 93 7.36 14.00 25.27
N LEU A 94 7.89 15.23 25.16
CA LEU A 94 8.56 15.72 23.95
C LEU A 94 9.94 15.10 23.74
N SER A 95 10.55 14.48 24.75
CA SER A 95 11.87 13.86 24.65
C SER A 95 11.84 12.65 23.71
N SER A 96 10.68 11.97 23.64
CA SER A 96 10.42 10.87 22.70
C SER A 96 10.55 11.27 21.22
N PHE A 97 10.43 12.57 20.92
CA PHE A 97 10.61 13.15 19.59
C PHE A 97 11.92 13.92 19.46
N GLY A 98 12.72 14.07 20.53
CA GLY A 98 13.89 14.95 20.56
C GLY A 98 13.53 16.44 20.56
N PHE A 99 12.31 16.79 20.98
CA PHE A 99 11.78 18.16 20.98
C PHE A 99 11.80 18.84 22.36
N SER A 100 12.24 18.14 23.40
CA SER A 100 12.51 18.72 24.73
C SER A 100 13.43 19.93 24.61
N ASP A 101 13.05 21.05 25.23
CA ASP A 101 13.85 22.28 25.34
C ASP A 101 14.37 22.87 24.01
N THR A 102 13.73 22.54 22.88
CA THR A 102 14.23 22.96 21.55
C THR A 102 13.22 23.76 20.74
N ILE A 103 11.97 23.92 21.19
CA ILE A 103 10.92 24.57 20.40
C ILE A 103 11.22 26.07 20.24
N ALA A 104 11.60 26.51 19.05
CA ALA A 104 11.93 27.91 18.77
C ALA A 104 10.85 28.64 17.95
N SER A 105 9.96 27.92 17.26
CA SER A 105 8.80 28.51 16.59
C SER A 105 7.64 27.53 16.52
N ALA A 106 6.42 28.05 16.42
CA ALA A 106 5.23 27.21 16.25
C ALA A 106 4.14 27.94 15.47
N MET A 107 3.41 27.21 14.64
CA MET A 107 2.26 27.75 13.91
C MET A 107 1.10 26.76 13.89
N PRO A 108 -0.15 27.24 13.78
CA PRO A 108 -1.26 26.37 13.42
C PRO A 108 -0.89 25.58 12.16
N LEU A 109 -1.17 24.28 12.17
CA LEU A 109 -0.75 23.36 11.12
C LEU A 109 -1.33 23.82 9.77
N PRO A 110 -0.49 24.11 8.76
CA PRO A 110 -0.98 24.50 7.45
C PRO A 110 -1.90 23.44 6.85
N SER A 111 -2.93 23.87 6.12
CA SER A 111 -3.90 22.95 5.51
C SER A 111 -3.32 22.06 4.42
N ASP A 112 -2.20 22.46 3.83
CA ASP A 112 -1.43 21.69 2.84
C ASP A 112 -0.46 20.68 3.47
N VAL A 113 -0.37 20.65 4.80
CA VAL A 113 0.43 19.66 5.52
C VAL A 113 -0.49 18.53 5.96
N TYR A 114 -0.35 17.39 5.28
CA TYR A 114 -1.16 16.18 5.51
C TYR A 114 -0.46 15.14 6.38
N PHE A 115 0.81 15.36 6.72
CA PHE A 115 1.59 14.50 7.60
C PHE A 115 0.91 14.29 8.95
N LYS A 116 1.17 13.15 9.58
CA LYS A 116 0.49 12.77 10.83
C LYS A 116 1.15 13.35 12.05
N HIS A 117 0.43 13.18 13.15
CA HIS A 117 0.99 13.40 14.45
C HIS A 117 2.32 12.64 14.60
N GLY A 118 3.37 13.31 15.07
CA GLY A 118 4.67 12.68 15.28
C GLY A 118 5.59 12.75 14.06
N THR A 119 5.08 13.06 12.85
CA THR A 119 5.96 13.24 11.69
C THR A 119 6.85 14.45 11.91
N MET A 120 8.16 14.25 11.79
CA MET A 120 9.14 15.33 11.86
C MET A 120 9.72 15.57 10.47
N TYR A 121 9.59 16.79 9.98
CA TYR A 121 10.09 17.17 8.67
C TYR A 121 10.58 18.62 8.64
N SER A 122 11.32 18.99 7.61
CA SER A 122 11.62 20.38 7.28
C SER A 122 11.32 20.63 5.80
N ARG A 123 10.97 21.88 5.47
CA ARG A 123 10.90 22.33 4.07
C ARG A 123 12.20 23.06 3.73
N ASP A 124 12.84 22.67 2.65
CA ASP A 124 13.95 23.44 2.11
C ASP A 124 13.47 24.63 1.24
N PRO A 125 14.35 25.61 0.93
CA PRO A 125 13.99 26.73 0.06
C PRO A 125 13.59 26.35 -1.37
N ALA A 126 13.90 25.13 -1.83
CA ALA A 126 13.50 24.60 -3.13
C ALA A 126 12.11 23.92 -3.08
N GLY A 127 11.46 23.89 -1.91
CA GLY A 127 10.15 23.27 -1.69
C GLY A 127 10.22 21.77 -1.40
N GLY A 128 11.43 21.23 -1.20
CA GLY A 128 11.65 19.84 -0.88
C GLY A 128 11.39 19.49 0.58
N TYR A 129 11.20 18.20 0.86
CA TYR A 129 11.01 17.68 2.20
C TYR A 129 12.24 16.93 2.69
N VAL A 130 12.60 17.17 3.95
CA VAL A 130 13.57 16.36 4.69
C VAL A 130 12.84 15.76 5.88
N PHE A 131 12.91 14.45 6.06
CA PHE A 131 12.30 13.75 7.20
C PHE A 131 13.34 13.49 8.29
N TYR A 132 12.90 13.53 9.54
CA TYR A 132 13.74 13.38 10.73
C TYR A 132 13.19 12.30 11.67
N ALA A 133 14.09 11.75 12.49
CA ALA A 133 13.80 10.80 13.54
C ALA A 133 14.72 11.07 14.75
N PRO A 134 14.32 10.73 15.98
CA PRO A 134 15.12 10.98 17.18
C PRO A 134 16.22 9.92 17.33
N ASP A 135 17.46 10.32 17.64
CA ASP A 135 18.62 9.42 17.69
C ASP A 135 18.75 8.59 18.97
N GLY A 136 17.74 8.63 19.84
CA GLY A 136 17.74 7.97 21.16
C GLY A 136 18.57 8.68 22.23
N TYR A 137 19.31 9.74 21.89
CA TYR A 137 20.05 10.60 22.82
C TYR A 137 19.40 11.99 22.99
N GLY A 138 18.18 12.14 22.48
CA GLY A 138 17.40 13.39 22.52
C GLY A 138 17.74 14.37 21.40
N SER A 139 18.56 13.99 20.42
CA SER A 139 18.79 14.84 19.23
C SER A 139 17.91 14.38 18.07
N VAL A 140 17.50 15.33 17.24
CA VAL A 140 16.72 15.08 16.03
C VAL A 140 17.66 15.03 14.83
N MET A 141 17.67 13.89 14.16
CA MET A 141 18.56 13.61 13.04
C MET A 141 17.75 13.30 11.77
N PRO A 142 18.24 13.61 10.56
CA PRO A 142 17.57 13.16 9.34
C PRO A 142 17.41 11.63 9.35
N SER A 143 16.26 11.10 8.92
CA SER A 143 15.94 9.66 9.05
C SER A 143 16.94 8.74 8.32
N SER A 144 17.67 9.26 7.33
CA SER A 144 18.74 8.56 6.63
C SER A 144 20.10 8.53 7.33
N SER A 145 20.28 9.19 8.49
CA SER A 145 21.52 9.15 9.27
C SER A 145 21.52 8.15 10.42
N MET A 146 20.47 7.32 10.60
CA MET A 146 20.49 6.24 11.61
C MET A 146 21.46 5.09 11.30
N LEU A 147 22.07 5.11 10.11
CA LEU A 147 23.09 4.15 9.66
C LEU A 147 24.52 4.40 10.21
N SER A 148 24.68 5.04 11.38
CA SER A 148 26.01 5.14 12.02
C SER A 148 26.09 4.80 13.51
N SER A 149 25.06 4.25 14.16
CA SER A 149 25.15 3.82 15.57
C SER A 149 25.16 2.31 15.79
N GLN A 150 25.09 1.48 14.73
CA GLN A 150 25.16 0.02 14.85
C GLN A 150 26.50 -0.58 14.40
N THR A 151 27.60 -0.05 14.94
CA THR A 151 28.80 -0.89 15.18
C THR A 151 29.23 -0.73 16.64
N GLY A 152 28.56 -1.47 17.51
CA GLY A 152 28.94 -1.61 18.91
C GLY A 152 28.23 -2.83 19.51
N TYR A 153 29.01 -3.89 19.78
CA TYR A 153 28.61 -5.20 20.33
C TYR A 153 28.13 -6.27 19.35
N GLY A 154 28.86 -6.45 18.26
CA GLY A 154 29.06 -7.77 17.68
C GLY A 154 30.31 -8.43 18.27
N ASN A 155 30.19 -9.11 19.42
CA ASN A 155 31.13 -10.17 19.77
C ASN A 155 30.86 -11.34 18.82
N ASN A 156 31.45 -11.29 17.62
CA ASN A 156 31.61 -12.48 16.79
C ASN A 156 33.04 -12.99 16.99
N SER A 157 33.25 -13.76 18.07
CA SER A 157 34.39 -14.68 18.15
C SER A 157 34.10 -15.84 17.21
N GLY A 158 34.53 -15.68 15.97
CA GLY A 158 34.75 -16.80 15.07
C GLY A 158 36.10 -17.46 15.37
N TYR A 159 36.03 -18.77 15.57
CA TYR A 159 37.07 -19.78 15.40
C TYR A 159 37.92 -20.23 16.61
N ASP A 160 37.75 -21.53 16.84
CA ASP A 160 38.69 -22.51 17.36
C ASP A 160 40.17 -22.09 17.33
N SER A 161 40.80 -22.20 18.50
CA SER A 161 42.23 -22.46 18.77
C SER A 161 43.31 -21.64 18.04
N GLY A 162 44.03 -20.81 18.81
CA GLY A 162 45.48 -20.97 18.95
C GLY A 162 46.41 -19.85 18.43
N TYR A 163 47.20 -19.32 19.37
CA TYR A 163 48.57 -18.78 19.21
C TYR A 163 48.86 -17.48 18.43
N SER A 164 49.06 -16.43 19.22
CA SER A 164 50.27 -15.59 19.33
C SER A 164 50.80 -14.74 18.14
N ASN A 165 50.70 -13.43 18.36
CA ASN A 165 51.78 -12.42 18.43
C ASN A 165 52.41 -11.80 17.16
N SER A 166 52.40 -10.47 17.21
CA SER A 166 53.40 -9.51 16.70
C SER A 166 53.54 -9.27 15.19
N GLY A 167 53.39 -8.00 14.82
CA GLY A 167 54.05 -7.46 13.63
C GLY A 167 53.47 -6.15 13.13
N ASN A 168 54.05 -5.03 13.57
CA ASN A 168 54.01 -3.75 12.86
C ASN A 168 54.14 -3.93 11.34
N ASN A 169 53.46 -3.13 10.53
CA ASN A 169 54.07 -1.97 9.85
C ASN A 169 53.22 -1.52 8.66
N TYR A 170 53.36 -0.22 8.41
CA TYR A 170 52.88 0.59 7.31
C TYR A 170 52.81 -0.05 5.92
N GLY A 171 51.80 0.41 5.17
CA GLY A 171 51.79 0.46 3.71
C GLY A 171 51.16 -0.76 3.06
N ASN A 172 50.08 -0.58 2.31
CA ASN A 172 50.19 -0.21 0.91
C ASN A 172 48.78 -0.04 0.30
N ASN A 173 48.72 0.83 -0.69
CA ASN A 173 47.55 1.22 -1.48
C ASN A 173 46.74 0.05 -2.04
N GLY A 174 45.43 0.26 -2.19
CA GLY A 174 44.58 -0.72 -2.89
C GLY A 174 43.11 -0.36 -3.10
N ASN A 175 42.80 0.87 -3.53
CA ASN A 175 41.62 1.20 -4.34
C ASN A 175 40.22 1.05 -3.70
N TYR A 176 39.79 2.06 -2.93
CA TYR A 176 38.38 2.25 -2.56
C TYR A 176 37.71 3.29 -3.46
N GLY A 177 36.59 2.90 -4.06
CA GLY A 177 35.71 3.77 -4.82
C GLY A 177 35.29 5.00 -4.00
N SER A 178 35.55 6.15 -4.61
CA SER A 178 35.33 7.50 -4.10
C SER A 178 33.88 7.73 -3.65
N GLY A 179 33.72 8.34 -2.47
CA GLY A 179 32.40 8.79 -2.00
C GLY A 179 32.28 9.30 -0.56
N TYR A 180 33.32 9.21 0.28
CA TYR A 180 33.30 9.79 1.63
C TYR A 180 34.42 10.82 1.81
N PRO A 181 34.11 12.10 2.13
CA PRO A 181 35.11 13.06 2.56
C PRO A 181 35.65 12.72 3.96
N GLN A 182 36.92 13.02 4.15
CA GLN A 182 37.72 12.82 5.37
C GLN A 182 37.30 13.78 6.51
N PRO A 183 37.68 13.50 7.78
CA PRO A 183 37.07 14.05 9.01
C PRO A 183 37.26 15.56 9.30
N ASN A 184 37.71 16.38 8.35
CA ASN A 184 38.00 17.82 8.56
C ASN A 184 37.41 18.74 7.48
N ASP A 185 36.30 18.37 6.83
CA ASP A 185 35.63 19.22 5.84
C ASP A 185 34.44 20.01 6.48
N PRO A 186 34.49 21.35 6.58
CA PRO A 186 33.40 22.18 7.10
C PRO A 186 32.14 22.22 6.21
N TYR A 187 32.15 21.54 5.05
CA TYR A 187 31.05 21.49 4.08
C TYR A 187 30.40 20.11 3.92
N ALA A 188 30.72 19.13 4.78
CA ALA A 188 30.05 17.83 4.76
C ALA A 188 28.60 17.95 5.28
N GLN A 189 27.67 18.27 4.39
CA GLN A 189 26.24 18.36 4.68
C GLN A 189 25.71 16.96 5.08
N PRO A 190 24.96 16.83 6.19
CA PRO A 190 24.30 15.57 6.54
C PRO A 190 23.32 15.20 5.40
N TYR A 191 23.34 13.94 4.97
CA TYR A 191 22.41 13.45 3.97
C TYR A 191 20.99 13.50 4.55
N THR A 192 20.28 14.54 4.14
CA THR A 192 18.85 14.72 4.32
C THR A 192 18.14 13.73 3.40
N GLY A 193 17.02 13.14 3.84
CA GLY A 193 16.16 12.35 2.94
C GLY A 193 15.91 13.08 1.62
N PRO A 194 15.55 12.39 0.52
CA PRO A 194 15.57 12.99 -0.79
C PRO A 194 14.69 14.24 -0.82
N GLN A 195 15.28 15.38 -1.18
CA GLN A 195 14.58 16.68 -1.28
C GLN A 195 13.31 16.57 -2.13
N ASN A 196 13.27 15.67 -3.11
CA ASN A 196 12.12 15.43 -3.95
C ASN A 196 11.80 13.93 -4.01
N PRO A 197 11.06 13.40 -3.00
CA PRO A 197 10.72 11.99 -2.96
C PRO A 197 9.81 11.65 -4.14
N SER A 198 10.03 10.48 -4.74
CA SER A 198 9.10 9.89 -5.71
C SER A 198 7.96 9.15 -5.02
N LEU A 199 8.22 8.71 -3.79
CA LEU A 199 7.42 7.80 -3.01
C LEU A 199 7.57 8.20 -1.53
N ILE A 200 6.46 8.28 -0.81
CA ILE A 200 6.44 8.46 0.63
C ILE A 200 5.63 7.31 1.22
N VAL A 201 6.19 6.62 2.21
CA VAL A 201 5.53 5.54 2.93
C VAL A 201 5.28 5.95 4.37
N TYR A 202 4.20 5.42 4.92
CA TYR A 202 3.65 5.78 6.22
C TYR A 202 3.44 4.52 7.05
N SER A 203 3.77 4.56 8.34
CA SER A 203 3.72 3.36 9.21
C SER A 203 2.31 2.96 9.65
N GLU A 204 1.32 3.81 9.38
CA GLU A 204 -0.09 3.54 9.66
C GLU A 204 -0.95 3.85 8.42
N GLU A 205 -2.23 3.53 8.50
CA GLU A 205 -3.20 3.82 7.43
C GLU A 205 -3.59 5.31 7.35
N ASP A 206 -4.22 5.66 6.24
CA ASP A 206 -4.71 7.00 5.93
C ASP A 206 -3.58 8.05 6.07
N TYR A 207 -2.38 7.70 5.57
CA TYR A 207 -1.13 8.47 5.60
C TYR A 207 -0.58 8.69 7.00
N GLY A 208 -0.73 7.65 7.82
CA GLY A 208 -0.55 7.50 9.27
C GLY A 208 0.89 7.43 9.82
N GLY A 209 1.12 7.85 11.08
CA GLY A 209 2.35 7.52 11.81
C GLY A 209 3.67 8.13 11.31
N GLU A 210 4.74 7.35 11.46
CA GLU A 210 6.09 7.67 10.99
C GLU A 210 6.09 7.71 9.45
N ALA A 211 6.86 8.62 8.87
CA ALA A 211 6.92 8.80 7.43
C ALA A 211 8.36 8.70 6.91
N PHE A 212 8.51 8.01 5.78
CA PHE A 212 9.78 7.84 5.10
C PHE A 212 9.63 8.12 3.60
N GLY A 213 10.42 9.06 3.08
CA GLY A 213 10.43 9.43 1.67
C GLY A 213 11.61 8.82 0.92
N THR A 214 11.39 8.31 -0.30
CA THR A 214 12.44 7.79 -1.18
C THR A 214 12.26 8.22 -2.64
N ASN A 215 13.36 8.34 -3.37
CA ASN A 215 13.41 8.40 -4.83
C ASN A 215 14.35 7.33 -5.42
N ARG A 216 14.67 6.31 -4.61
CA ARG A 216 15.56 5.20 -4.95
C ARG A 216 14.88 3.87 -4.62
N ASN A 217 15.37 2.82 -5.25
CA ASN A 217 15.01 1.45 -4.90
C ASN A 217 15.65 1.08 -3.55
N ILE A 218 14.89 0.44 -2.70
CA ILE A 218 15.29 -0.02 -1.37
C ILE A 218 15.14 -1.54 -1.33
N SER A 219 16.27 -2.23 -1.36
CA SER A 219 16.32 -3.69 -1.30
C SER A 219 16.04 -4.28 0.08
N ARG A 220 16.13 -3.45 1.13
CA ARG A 220 15.90 -3.86 2.52
C ARG A 220 15.45 -2.65 3.37
N LEU A 221 14.18 -2.64 3.76
CA LEU A 221 13.61 -1.55 4.58
C LEU A 221 14.11 -1.54 6.02
N GLY A 222 14.59 -2.68 6.53
CA GLY A 222 15.20 -2.75 7.85
C GLY A 222 16.48 -1.92 8.00
N ASP A 223 17.14 -1.53 6.91
CA ASP A 223 18.28 -0.60 6.97
C ASP A 223 17.83 0.85 7.26
N TYR A 224 16.52 1.09 7.29
CA TYR A 224 15.86 2.38 7.52
C TYR A 224 14.84 2.30 8.67
N ASP A 225 14.88 1.24 9.49
CA ASP A 225 13.94 0.99 10.59
C ASP A 225 12.44 0.99 10.20
N PHE A 226 12.13 0.78 8.91
CA PHE A 226 10.79 0.84 8.34
C PHE A 226 10.31 -0.54 7.81
N ASP A 227 10.92 -1.63 8.29
CA ASP A 227 10.59 -2.99 7.86
C ASP A 227 9.25 -3.43 8.42
N ASN A 228 8.36 -3.93 7.57
CA ASN A 228 7.05 -4.44 7.99
C ASN A 228 6.19 -3.43 8.77
N THR A 229 6.37 -2.13 8.51
CA THR A 229 5.57 -1.06 9.13
C THR A 229 4.63 -0.37 8.15
N ILE A 230 4.84 -0.49 6.83
CA ILE A 230 4.10 0.31 5.84
C ILE A 230 2.59 -0.02 5.87
N GLY A 231 1.79 0.97 6.24
CA GLY A 231 0.33 0.91 6.29
C GLY A 231 -0.38 1.77 5.22
N SER A 232 0.28 2.79 4.70
CA SER A 232 -0.20 3.60 3.56
C SER A 232 0.96 4.23 2.79
N VAL A 233 0.66 4.71 1.59
CA VAL A 233 1.67 5.17 0.64
C VAL A 233 1.14 6.30 -0.24
N GLU A 234 1.98 7.31 -0.45
CA GLU A 234 1.77 8.40 -1.38
C GLU A 234 2.79 8.30 -2.52
N ILE A 235 2.29 8.14 -3.74
CA ILE A 235 3.10 8.00 -4.95
C ILE A 235 3.14 9.35 -5.66
N VAL A 236 4.17 10.12 -5.35
CA VAL A 236 4.42 11.42 -6.00
C VAL A 236 4.66 11.25 -7.49
N ARG A 237 5.39 10.19 -7.88
CA ARG A 237 5.68 9.85 -9.28
C ARG A 237 6.18 8.42 -9.47
N GLY A 238 5.89 7.88 -10.65
CA GLY A 238 6.36 6.57 -11.08
C GLY A 238 5.35 5.47 -10.76
N GLU A 239 5.73 4.24 -11.07
CA GLU A 239 5.03 3.03 -10.64
C GLU A 239 6.00 2.32 -9.69
N TRP A 240 5.50 1.86 -8.54
CA TRP A 240 6.34 1.30 -7.49
C TRP A 240 5.90 -0.12 -7.15
N GLU A 241 6.86 -1.03 -7.10
CA GLU A 241 6.66 -2.41 -6.66
C GLU A 241 7.04 -2.55 -5.18
N PHE A 242 6.13 -3.13 -4.40
CA PHE A 242 6.25 -3.42 -2.98
C PHE A 242 6.31 -4.92 -2.79
N CYS A 243 7.37 -5.41 -2.15
CA CYS A 243 7.63 -6.84 -2.03
C CYS A 243 7.75 -7.27 -0.56
N SER A 244 7.19 -8.44 -0.25
CA SER A 244 7.24 -9.03 1.09
C SER A 244 8.60 -9.63 1.46
N GLY A 245 9.48 -9.82 0.48
CA GLY A 245 10.84 -10.27 0.68
C GLY A 245 11.86 -9.14 0.46
N TRP A 246 13.06 -9.35 0.96
CA TRP A 246 14.24 -8.53 0.64
C TRP A 246 14.68 -8.75 -0.82
N ASN A 247 15.40 -7.78 -1.38
CA ASN A 247 15.86 -7.81 -2.77
C ASN A 247 14.74 -8.06 -3.80
N TYR A 248 13.55 -7.52 -3.55
CA TYR A 248 12.40 -7.57 -4.47
C TYR A 248 11.95 -9.02 -4.74
N THR A 249 11.87 -9.82 -3.68
CA THR A 249 11.45 -11.23 -3.72
C THR A 249 10.14 -11.44 -2.95
N GLY A 250 9.57 -12.65 -3.02
CA GLY A 250 8.32 -12.98 -2.35
C GLY A 250 7.09 -12.54 -3.14
N THR A 251 6.01 -12.19 -2.44
CA THR A 251 4.82 -11.61 -3.06
C THR A 251 5.11 -10.13 -3.33
N CYS A 252 4.94 -9.72 -4.58
CA CYS A 252 5.17 -8.35 -5.02
C CYS A 252 3.91 -7.77 -5.66
N GLU A 253 3.64 -6.50 -5.40
CA GLU A 253 2.52 -5.77 -5.99
C GLU A 253 2.98 -4.41 -6.49
N ILE A 254 2.47 -3.99 -7.65
CA ILE A 254 2.80 -2.72 -8.28
C ILE A 254 1.64 -1.76 -8.04
N LEU A 255 1.95 -0.60 -7.46
CA LEU A 255 1.03 0.50 -7.27
C LEU A 255 1.46 1.69 -8.13
N ASP A 256 0.49 2.36 -8.77
CA ASP A 256 0.69 3.56 -9.60
C ASP A 256 -0.10 4.78 -9.10
N ALA A 257 -0.78 4.64 -7.96
CA ALA A 257 -1.53 5.67 -7.30
C ALA A 257 -1.36 5.56 -5.78
N ASP A 258 -1.72 6.64 -5.08
CA ASP A 258 -1.73 6.66 -3.62
C ASP A 258 -2.64 5.55 -3.07
N GLU A 259 -2.21 4.93 -1.98
CA GLU A 259 -3.00 3.94 -1.27
C GLU A 259 -3.11 4.32 0.20
N THR A 260 -4.34 4.61 0.61
CA THR A 260 -4.70 4.92 1.99
C THR A 260 -4.62 3.71 2.91
N ARG A 261 -4.77 2.49 2.39
CA ARG A 261 -4.82 1.26 3.18
C ARG A 261 -4.14 0.09 2.46
N MET A 262 -2.90 -0.19 2.83
CA MET A 262 -2.12 -1.31 2.24
C MET A 262 -2.72 -2.70 2.51
N ARG A 263 -3.70 -2.82 3.41
CA ARG A 263 -4.43 -4.07 3.64
C ARG A 263 -5.26 -4.52 2.44
N VAL A 264 -5.68 -3.61 1.56
CA VAL A 264 -6.44 -3.93 0.33
C VAL A 264 -5.61 -4.82 -0.60
N HIS A 265 -4.29 -4.66 -0.52
CA HIS A 265 -3.26 -5.35 -1.29
C HIS A 265 -2.69 -6.58 -0.57
N ASN A 266 -3.19 -6.91 0.63
CA ASN A 266 -2.60 -7.94 1.52
C ASN A 266 -1.10 -7.73 1.84
N LEU A 267 -0.62 -6.49 1.73
CA LEU A 267 0.78 -6.13 1.97
C LEU A 267 1.00 -5.35 3.28
N ASN A 268 -0.07 -4.99 3.98
CA ASN A 268 0.02 -4.24 5.23
C ASN A 268 0.97 -4.89 6.24
N ASN A 269 1.95 -4.13 6.71
CA ASN A 269 2.96 -4.58 7.67
C ASN A 269 3.70 -5.86 7.23
N ASN A 270 3.84 -6.07 5.92
CA ASN A 270 4.50 -7.24 5.33
C ASN A 270 5.32 -6.84 4.09
N ILE A 271 5.95 -5.68 4.14
CA ILE A 271 6.78 -5.13 3.05
C ILE A 271 8.21 -4.97 3.59
N THR A 272 9.16 -5.54 2.85
CA THR A 272 10.59 -5.55 3.20
C THR A 272 11.46 -4.94 2.10
N SER A 273 10.95 -4.77 0.88
CA SER A 273 11.66 -4.03 -0.18
C SER A 273 10.70 -3.30 -1.12
N ILE A 274 11.17 -2.18 -1.69
CA ILE A 274 10.40 -1.32 -2.58
C ILE A 274 11.27 -0.85 -3.75
N ARG A 275 10.74 -0.81 -4.98
CA ARG A 275 11.48 -0.28 -6.14
C ARG A 275 10.57 0.39 -7.15
N GLU A 276 11.11 1.36 -7.87
CA GLU A 276 10.46 1.93 -9.05
C GLU A 276 10.53 0.90 -10.19
N VAL A 277 9.41 0.66 -10.87
CA VAL A 277 9.33 -0.17 -12.08
C VAL A 277 9.25 0.70 -13.33
N PRO A 278 9.56 0.16 -14.52
CA PRO A 278 9.41 0.91 -15.76
C PRO A 278 7.99 1.45 -15.92
N ARG A 279 7.86 2.70 -16.35
CA ARG A 279 6.54 3.33 -16.58
C ARG A 279 5.72 2.52 -17.59
N GLY A 280 4.43 2.36 -17.32
CA GLY A 280 3.50 1.59 -18.13
C GLY A 280 3.60 0.09 -17.89
N THR A 281 4.21 -0.37 -16.79
CA THR A 281 4.29 -1.79 -16.48
C THR A 281 2.90 -2.36 -16.24
N LEU A 282 2.07 -1.69 -15.44
CA LEU A 282 0.68 -2.11 -15.22
C LEU A 282 -0.14 -2.11 -16.53
N ALA A 283 0.01 -1.06 -17.34
CA ALA A 283 -0.70 -0.97 -18.62
C ALA A 283 -0.31 -2.12 -19.59
N ARG A 284 0.97 -2.48 -19.64
CA ARG A 284 1.46 -3.61 -20.44
C ARG A 284 0.90 -4.94 -19.92
N LEU A 285 0.95 -5.19 -18.61
CA LEU A 285 0.44 -6.43 -18.02
C LEU A 285 -1.07 -6.58 -18.27
N ALA A 286 -1.84 -5.50 -18.13
CA ALA A 286 -3.27 -5.49 -18.43
C ALA A 286 -3.56 -5.74 -19.92
N ALA A 287 -2.73 -5.22 -20.83
CA ALA A 287 -2.87 -5.47 -22.26
C ALA A 287 -2.56 -6.93 -22.62
N GLU A 288 -1.52 -7.52 -22.02
CA GLU A 288 -1.15 -8.92 -22.21
C GLU A 288 -2.25 -9.86 -21.70
N GLU A 289 -2.89 -9.56 -20.57
CA GLU A 289 -4.02 -10.33 -20.04
C GLU A 289 -5.23 -10.29 -20.97
N ARG A 290 -5.63 -9.08 -21.41
CA ARG A 290 -6.73 -8.91 -22.38
C ARG A 290 -6.48 -9.67 -23.68
N ALA A 291 -5.24 -9.66 -24.17
CA ALA A 291 -4.87 -10.40 -25.37
C ALA A 291 -5.01 -11.92 -25.19
N ARG A 292 -4.64 -12.46 -24.02
CA ARG A 292 -4.81 -13.89 -23.70
C ARG A 292 -6.29 -14.28 -23.63
N GLU A 293 -7.12 -13.48 -22.99
CA GLU A 293 -8.57 -13.72 -22.90
C GLU A 293 -9.24 -13.66 -24.28
N GLU A 294 -8.84 -12.71 -25.13
CA GLU A 294 -9.35 -12.59 -26.49
C GLU A 294 -8.95 -13.78 -27.37
N GLU A 295 -7.71 -14.26 -27.25
CA GLU A 295 -7.24 -15.45 -27.96
C GLU A 295 -8.03 -16.70 -27.54
N GLU A 296 -8.25 -16.90 -26.24
CA GLU A 296 -9.04 -18.02 -25.73
C GLU A 296 -10.49 -17.97 -26.23
N ARG A 297 -11.12 -16.78 -26.21
CA ARG A 297 -12.46 -16.58 -26.78
C ARG A 297 -12.51 -16.97 -28.25
N ARG A 298 -11.53 -16.52 -29.05
CA ARG A 298 -11.46 -16.83 -30.49
C ARG A 298 -11.35 -18.33 -30.74
N LEU A 299 -10.53 -19.04 -29.95
CA LEU A 299 -10.38 -20.49 -30.05
C LEU A 299 -11.69 -21.23 -29.72
N ARG A 300 -12.39 -20.81 -28.65
CA ARG A 300 -13.71 -21.37 -28.29
C ARG A 300 -14.74 -21.15 -29.40
N GLU A 301 -14.82 -19.95 -29.97
CA GLU A 301 -15.72 -19.65 -31.09
C GLU A 301 -15.38 -20.48 -32.34
N GLU A 302 -14.10 -20.71 -32.62
CA GLU A 302 -13.67 -21.55 -33.74
C GLU A 302 -14.03 -23.03 -33.51
N GLU A 303 -13.79 -23.56 -32.32
CA GLU A 303 -14.17 -24.92 -31.94
C GLU A 303 -15.69 -25.14 -32.04
N GLU A 304 -16.49 -24.20 -31.53
CA GLU A 304 -17.95 -24.25 -31.64
C GLU A 304 -18.41 -24.23 -33.10
N ARG A 305 -17.83 -23.37 -33.94
CA ARG A 305 -18.16 -23.33 -35.39
C ARG A 305 -17.81 -24.65 -36.08
N ARG A 306 -16.68 -25.26 -35.73
CA ARG A 306 -16.27 -26.56 -36.28
C ARG A 306 -17.23 -27.66 -35.84
N LEU A 307 -17.56 -27.73 -34.55
CA LEU A 307 -18.54 -28.67 -34.03
C LEU A 307 -19.90 -28.47 -34.72
N GLN A 308 -20.38 -27.24 -34.87
CA GLN A 308 -21.63 -26.96 -35.57
C GLN A 308 -21.60 -27.44 -37.02
N ALA A 309 -20.48 -27.26 -37.74
CA ALA A 309 -20.32 -27.76 -39.10
C ALA A 309 -20.33 -29.30 -39.15
N GLU A 310 -19.65 -29.97 -38.22
CA GLU A 310 -19.68 -31.44 -38.09
C GLU A 310 -21.08 -31.96 -37.77
N LEU A 311 -21.75 -31.34 -36.79
CA LEU A 311 -23.14 -31.64 -36.44
C LEU A 311 -24.07 -31.39 -37.62
N ALA A 312 -23.83 -30.40 -38.49
CA ALA A 312 -24.63 -30.11 -39.68
C ALA A 312 -24.39 -31.10 -40.85
N ALA A 313 -23.21 -31.73 -40.89
CA ALA A 313 -22.88 -32.73 -41.91
C ALA A 313 -23.24 -34.18 -41.50
N ALA A 314 -23.53 -34.42 -40.22
CA ALA A 314 -23.73 -35.76 -39.68
C ALA A 314 -24.96 -36.50 -40.24
N GLU A 315 -24.85 -37.83 -40.38
CA GLU A 315 -25.98 -38.72 -40.73
C GLU A 315 -27.00 -38.83 -39.61
N MET A 316 -26.51 -38.83 -38.37
CA MET A 316 -27.30 -38.79 -37.15
C MET A 316 -26.61 -37.87 -36.13
N VAL A 317 -27.39 -37.17 -35.32
CA VAL A 317 -26.88 -36.42 -34.16
C VAL A 317 -27.56 -36.96 -32.90
N ILE A 318 -26.76 -37.31 -31.91
CA ILE A 318 -27.24 -37.74 -30.59
C ILE A 318 -27.04 -36.62 -29.58
N TYR A 319 -28.00 -36.46 -28.67
CA TYR A 319 -28.05 -35.37 -27.70
C TYR A 319 -28.14 -35.92 -26.28
N GLU A 320 -27.39 -35.27 -25.38
CA GLU A 320 -27.36 -35.58 -23.95
C GLU A 320 -28.74 -35.34 -23.30
N ASP A 321 -29.41 -34.26 -23.69
CA ASP A 321 -30.72 -33.91 -23.14
C ASP A 321 -31.85 -34.17 -24.14
N SER A 322 -33.07 -34.16 -23.61
CA SER A 322 -34.29 -34.25 -24.43
C SER A 322 -34.46 -33.01 -25.33
N SER A 323 -35.30 -33.13 -26.36
CA SER A 323 -35.65 -32.04 -27.28
C SER A 323 -34.44 -31.40 -27.98
N TYR A 324 -33.42 -32.21 -28.29
CA TYR A 324 -32.21 -31.84 -29.04
C TYR A 324 -31.35 -30.78 -28.34
N SER A 325 -31.25 -30.88 -27.01
CA SER A 325 -30.49 -29.93 -26.19
C SER A 325 -29.31 -30.60 -25.49
N GLY A 326 -28.52 -29.80 -24.76
CA GLY A 326 -27.31 -30.28 -24.09
C GLY A 326 -26.17 -30.54 -25.07
N ARG A 327 -25.21 -31.37 -24.64
CA ARG A 327 -24.09 -31.79 -25.47
C ARG A 327 -24.59 -32.59 -26.67
N ALA A 328 -24.03 -32.34 -27.84
CA ALA A 328 -24.38 -33.05 -29.07
C ALA A 328 -23.14 -33.72 -29.66
N ARG A 329 -23.33 -34.91 -30.26
CA ARG A 329 -22.26 -35.61 -30.98
C ARG A 329 -22.75 -36.07 -32.36
N PRO A 330 -21.95 -35.85 -33.41
CA PRO A 330 -22.24 -36.41 -34.72
C PRO A 330 -21.95 -37.92 -34.74
N VAL A 331 -22.81 -38.70 -35.39
CA VAL A 331 -22.62 -40.13 -35.61
C VAL A 331 -22.81 -40.41 -37.10
N ASN A 332 -21.72 -40.81 -37.76
CA ASN A 332 -21.68 -41.13 -39.19
C ASN A 332 -21.45 -42.63 -39.46
N GLU A 333 -21.04 -43.36 -38.42
CA GLU A 333 -20.67 -44.76 -38.49
C GLU A 333 -21.15 -45.47 -37.23
N SER A 334 -21.32 -46.78 -37.34
CA SER A 334 -21.70 -47.62 -36.21
C SER A 334 -20.69 -47.50 -35.06
N GLN A 335 -21.19 -47.16 -33.87
CA GLN A 335 -20.41 -47.06 -32.63
C GLN A 335 -20.71 -48.29 -31.77
N SER A 336 -19.78 -49.24 -31.71
CA SER A 336 -19.90 -50.43 -30.84
C SER A 336 -19.80 -50.09 -29.35
N ASN A 337 -19.30 -48.92 -29.00
CA ASN A 337 -19.21 -48.43 -27.63
C ASN A 337 -19.26 -46.91 -27.63
N LEU A 338 -20.17 -46.30 -26.86
CA LEU A 338 -20.36 -44.85 -26.80
C LEU A 338 -19.48 -44.15 -25.75
N ARG A 339 -18.73 -44.88 -24.92
CA ARG A 339 -17.82 -44.28 -23.92
C ARG A 339 -16.75 -43.37 -24.52
N PRO A 340 -16.09 -43.70 -25.65
CA PRO A 340 -15.06 -42.83 -26.24
C PRO A 340 -15.56 -41.44 -26.63
N ILE A 341 -16.85 -41.32 -26.98
CA ILE A 341 -17.48 -40.03 -27.32
C ILE A 341 -18.29 -39.44 -26.16
N GLN A 342 -18.19 -40.03 -24.96
CA GLN A 342 -18.83 -39.60 -23.71
C GLN A 342 -20.37 -39.55 -23.78
N MET A 343 -20.98 -40.46 -24.55
CA MET A 343 -22.44 -40.56 -24.73
C MET A 343 -23.04 -41.87 -24.21
N ASN A 344 -22.24 -42.71 -23.54
CA ASN A 344 -22.71 -43.96 -22.95
C ASN A 344 -23.72 -43.66 -21.85
N ASP A 345 -24.93 -44.20 -21.98
CA ASP A 345 -26.02 -44.05 -21.00
C ASP A 345 -26.41 -42.59 -20.73
N ASN A 346 -26.17 -41.70 -21.70
CA ASN A 346 -26.47 -40.27 -21.59
C ASN A 346 -27.36 -39.76 -22.74
N ILE A 347 -27.84 -40.63 -23.65
CA ILE A 347 -28.59 -40.17 -24.81
C ILE A 347 -30.08 -40.04 -24.45
N SER A 348 -30.61 -38.83 -24.56
CA SER A 348 -32.02 -38.52 -24.30
C SER A 348 -32.81 -38.09 -25.55
N SER A 349 -32.15 -37.65 -26.62
CA SER A 349 -32.82 -37.39 -27.91
C SER A 349 -31.89 -37.58 -29.11
N VAL A 350 -32.48 -37.83 -30.29
CA VAL A 350 -31.72 -38.11 -31.53
C VAL A 350 -32.36 -37.44 -32.75
N LEU A 351 -31.54 -36.82 -33.59
CA LEU A 351 -31.91 -36.34 -34.93
C LEU A 351 -31.33 -37.29 -35.98
N ILE A 352 -32.18 -37.86 -36.82
CA ILE A 352 -31.78 -38.81 -37.87
C ILE A 352 -31.96 -38.11 -39.20
N ARG A 353 -30.84 -37.83 -39.89
CA ARG A 353 -30.87 -37.23 -41.22
C ARG A 353 -30.82 -38.28 -42.33
N ARG A 354 -30.15 -39.40 -42.10
CA ARG A 354 -29.95 -40.47 -43.09
C ARG A 354 -29.92 -41.85 -42.45
N GLY A 355 -30.52 -42.81 -43.14
CA GLY A 355 -30.51 -44.24 -42.78
C GLY A 355 -31.48 -44.60 -41.67
N GLU A 356 -31.51 -45.90 -41.36
CA GLU A 356 -32.19 -46.47 -40.20
C GLU A 356 -31.12 -46.93 -39.20
N TRP A 357 -31.35 -46.70 -37.91
CA TRP A 357 -30.35 -46.93 -36.86
C TRP A 357 -30.89 -47.84 -35.77
N GLU A 358 -30.09 -48.80 -35.32
CA GLU A 358 -30.35 -49.63 -34.15
C GLU A 358 -29.59 -49.10 -32.95
N PHE A 359 -30.31 -48.88 -31.84
CA PHE A 359 -29.78 -48.42 -30.56
C PHE A 359 -29.88 -49.55 -29.55
N CYS A 360 -28.79 -49.90 -28.89
CA CYS A 360 -28.71 -51.03 -27.97
C CYS A 360 -28.26 -50.57 -26.58
N ALA A 361 -28.86 -51.19 -25.55
CA ALA A 361 -28.61 -50.83 -24.16
C ALA A 361 -27.21 -51.17 -23.69
N ASP A 362 -26.60 -52.22 -24.26
CA ASP A 362 -25.25 -52.66 -23.90
C ASP A 362 -24.25 -52.38 -25.05
N PRO A 363 -22.93 -52.36 -24.78
CA PRO A 363 -21.91 -52.30 -25.81
C PRO A 363 -21.97 -53.49 -26.80
N ASN A 364 -21.33 -53.34 -27.94
CA ASN A 364 -21.22 -54.33 -29.02
C ASN A 364 -22.57 -54.76 -29.63
N PHE A 365 -23.54 -53.84 -29.67
CA PHE A 365 -24.87 -54.07 -30.27
C PHE A 365 -25.63 -55.21 -29.57
N SER A 366 -25.60 -55.22 -28.24
CA SER A 366 -26.16 -56.29 -27.42
C SER A 366 -27.19 -55.79 -26.39
N GLY A 367 -27.80 -56.73 -25.66
CA GLY A 367 -28.88 -56.42 -24.74
C GLY A 367 -30.18 -56.09 -25.45
N ARG A 368 -30.91 -55.11 -24.89
CA ARG A 368 -32.16 -54.63 -25.50
C ARG A 368 -31.83 -53.64 -26.61
N CYS A 369 -32.29 -53.93 -27.82
CA CYS A 369 -32.13 -53.06 -28.99
C CYS A 369 -33.47 -52.53 -29.50
N VAL A 370 -33.47 -51.30 -30.02
CA VAL A 370 -34.62 -50.66 -30.69
C VAL A 370 -34.16 -50.03 -31.99
N THR A 371 -35.01 -50.09 -33.02
CA THR A 371 -34.73 -49.45 -34.31
C THR A 371 -35.45 -48.11 -34.40
N VAL A 372 -34.73 -47.07 -34.84
CA VAL A 372 -35.22 -45.71 -34.99
C VAL A 372 -34.82 -45.20 -36.37
N SER A 373 -35.79 -44.69 -37.12
CA SER A 373 -35.62 -44.18 -38.49
C SER A 373 -36.10 -42.73 -38.66
N ALA A 374 -36.53 -42.09 -37.58
CA ALA A 374 -37.00 -40.71 -37.57
C ALA A 374 -36.49 -39.95 -36.34
N ASP A 375 -36.51 -38.62 -36.44
CA ASP A 375 -36.20 -37.72 -35.33
C ASP A 375 -37.01 -38.08 -34.09
N THR A 376 -36.31 -38.29 -32.97
CA THR A 376 -36.91 -38.73 -31.72
C THR A 376 -36.52 -37.75 -30.62
N PRO A 377 -37.42 -36.80 -30.25
CA PRO A 377 -37.11 -35.75 -29.28
C PRO A 377 -37.02 -36.27 -27.84
N ARG A 378 -37.47 -37.50 -27.55
CA ARG A 378 -37.35 -38.14 -26.24
C ARG A 378 -37.18 -39.64 -26.41
N MET A 379 -36.07 -40.22 -25.94
CA MET A 379 -35.79 -41.65 -26.07
C MET A 379 -36.59 -42.53 -25.09
N ASN A 380 -37.30 -41.92 -24.14
CA ASN A 380 -38.23 -42.62 -23.25
C ASN A 380 -39.42 -43.26 -23.99
N VAL A 381 -39.79 -42.78 -25.20
CA VAL A 381 -40.82 -43.43 -26.04
C VAL A 381 -40.43 -44.86 -26.42
N HIS A 382 -39.11 -45.14 -26.41
CA HIS A 382 -38.54 -46.46 -26.62
C HIS A 382 -38.05 -47.09 -25.31
N ASN A 383 -38.27 -46.47 -24.14
CA ASN A 383 -37.65 -46.84 -22.86
C ASN A 383 -36.11 -46.96 -22.95
N MET A 384 -35.47 -46.08 -23.73
CA MET A 384 -34.01 -46.08 -23.96
C MET A 384 -33.33 -44.79 -23.49
N ASN A 385 -34.05 -43.92 -22.77
CA ASN A 385 -33.48 -42.70 -22.21
C ASN A 385 -32.33 -43.04 -21.26
N ASP A 386 -31.17 -42.43 -21.48
CA ASP A 386 -29.98 -42.60 -20.63
C ASP A 386 -29.58 -44.06 -20.41
N ASN A 387 -29.85 -44.92 -21.40
CA ASN A 387 -29.64 -46.36 -21.32
C ASN A 387 -29.21 -46.95 -22.66
N ILE A 388 -28.37 -46.21 -23.40
CA ILE A 388 -27.87 -46.59 -24.72
C ILE A 388 -26.35 -46.61 -24.64
N SER A 389 -25.76 -47.75 -24.99
CA SER A 389 -24.31 -47.96 -24.95
C SER A 389 -23.69 -48.29 -26.31
N SER A 390 -24.49 -48.64 -27.32
CA SER A 390 -24.02 -48.81 -28.71
C SER A 390 -25.08 -48.48 -29.76
N VAL A 391 -24.64 -48.04 -30.94
CA VAL A 391 -25.52 -47.71 -32.08
C VAL A 391 -24.95 -48.21 -33.40
N ARG A 392 -25.77 -48.78 -34.28
CA ARG A 392 -25.32 -49.15 -35.64
C ARG A 392 -26.31 -48.77 -36.72
N ARG A 393 -25.78 -48.47 -37.90
CA ARG A 393 -26.59 -48.25 -39.09
C ARG A 393 -27.11 -49.59 -39.62
N LEU A 394 -28.40 -49.64 -39.90
CA LEU A 394 -29.05 -50.72 -40.63
C LEU A 394 -29.17 -50.29 -42.10
N ASN A 395 -28.94 -51.25 -43.00
CA ASN A 395 -28.82 -51.00 -44.45
C ASN A 395 -30.09 -50.44 -45.07
#